data_AF-A0AA41SDH0-F1
#
_entry.id   AF-A0AA41SDH0-F1
#
_cell.length_a   1.000
_cell.length_b   1.000
_cell.length_c   1.000
_cell.angle_alpha   90.00
_cell.angle_beta   90.00
_cell.angle_gamma   90.00
#
_symmetry.space_group_name_H-M   'P 1'
#
loop_
_entity.id
_entity.type
_entity.pdbx_description
1 polymer ?
#
loop_
_entity_poly.entity_id
_entity_poly.type
_entity_poly.pdbx_seq_one_letter_code
_entity_poly.pdbx_strand_id
1 'polypeptide(L)'
;MARILEPLTVGRVIGDVLDSFSPTVKMSVTYNCNKQVCNGHELFPSTVTTKPKVEVHGGDMRSFFTLIMTDPDVPGPSDPYLREHLHWIVTDIPGTTDATFGK
;
A
#
# COMPACT_ATOMS: atom_id res chain seq x y z
N MET A 1 -4.11 -19.40 2.68
CA MET A 1 -4.60 -18.16 2.04
C MET A 1 -5.26 -17.21 3.06
N ALA A 2 -6.13 -17.68 3.97
CA ALA A 2 -6.81 -16.82 4.97
C ALA A 2 -5.88 -15.97 5.88
N ARG A 3 -4.68 -16.48 6.24
CA ARG A 3 -3.76 -15.78 7.17
C ARG A 3 -3.15 -14.47 6.65
N ILE A 4 -3.15 -14.21 5.34
CA ILE A 4 -2.52 -13.00 4.77
C ILE A 4 -3.42 -11.77 4.94
N LEU A 5 -4.74 -11.98 4.90
CA LEU A 5 -5.74 -10.92 4.99
C LEU A 5 -6.14 -10.60 6.43
N GLU A 6 -5.93 -11.53 7.35
CA GLU A 6 -6.29 -11.37 8.77
C GLU A 6 -5.75 -10.06 9.37
N PRO A 7 -4.49 -9.63 9.15
CA PRO A 7 -4.02 -8.34 9.63
C PRO A 7 -4.78 -7.14 9.01
N LEU A 8 -5.21 -7.24 7.75
CA LEU A 8 -5.95 -6.19 7.05
C LEU A 8 -7.40 -6.10 7.54
N THR A 9 -8.02 -7.23 7.91
CA THR A 9 -9.35 -7.26 8.53
C THR A 9 -9.29 -6.74 9.98
N VAL A 10 -8.31 -7.19 10.77
CA VAL A 10 -8.15 -6.75 12.17
C VAL A 10 -7.86 -5.25 12.24
N GLY A 11 -7.02 -4.74 11.33
CA GLY A 11 -6.75 -3.31 11.19
C GLY A 11 -7.85 -2.50 10.50
N ARG A 12 -9.00 -3.12 10.18
CA ARG A 12 -10.17 -2.51 9.50
C ARG A 12 -9.91 -1.90 8.12
N VAL A 13 -8.72 -2.08 7.56
CA VAL A 13 -8.40 -1.71 6.17
C VAL A 13 -9.38 -2.37 5.21
N ILE A 14 -9.65 -3.66 5.39
CA ILE A 14 -10.79 -4.31 4.75
C ILE A 14 -12.06 -3.95 5.52
N GLY A 15 -13.01 -3.32 4.85
CA GLY A 15 -14.21 -2.75 5.44
C GLY A 15 -14.19 -1.23 5.35
N ASP A 16 -13.18 -0.57 5.93
CA ASP A 16 -13.11 0.88 5.87
C ASP A 16 -12.61 1.36 4.51
N VAL A 17 -11.57 0.75 3.93
CA VAL A 17 -10.92 1.23 2.70
C VAL A 17 -11.20 0.31 1.51
N LEU A 18 -11.08 -1.01 1.70
CA LEU A 18 -11.18 -2.00 0.63
C LEU A 18 -12.27 -3.03 0.90
N ASP A 19 -12.93 -3.49 -0.16
CA ASP A 19 -13.75 -4.68 -0.12
C ASP A 19 -12.89 -5.94 0.11
N SER A 20 -13.51 -7.03 0.57
CA SER A 20 -12.82 -8.31 0.70
C SER A 20 -12.35 -8.82 -0.67
N PHE A 21 -11.09 -9.22 -0.76
CA PHE A 21 -10.47 -9.69 -1.99
C PHE A 21 -9.55 -10.89 -1.74
N SER A 22 -9.17 -11.60 -2.81
CA SER A 22 -8.15 -12.64 -2.75
C SER A 22 -6.83 -12.11 -3.32
N PRO A 23 -5.75 -11.99 -2.52
CA PRO A 23 -4.46 -11.52 -3.03
C PRO A 23 -3.91 -12.44 -4.10
N THR A 24 -3.66 -11.90 -5.30
CA THR A 24 -3.09 -12.63 -6.44
C THR A 24 -1.66 -12.19 -6.78
N VAL A 25 -1.27 -10.99 -6.36
CA VAL A 25 0.02 -10.38 -6.66
C VAL A 25 0.73 -10.01 -5.36
N LYS A 26 2.02 -10.34 -5.26
CA LYS A 26 2.86 -9.97 -4.12
C LYS A 26 3.45 -8.59 -4.36
N MET A 27 3.29 -7.71 -3.38
CA MET A 27 3.88 -6.38 -3.34
C MET A 27 4.84 -6.27 -2.15
N SER A 28 5.97 -5.60 -2.34
CA SER A 28 6.95 -5.32 -1.29
C SER A 28 7.21 -3.81 -1.22
N VAL A 29 7.00 -3.20 -0.06
CA VAL A 29 7.23 -1.76 0.18
C VAL A 29 8.38 -1.60 1.17
N THR A 30 9.39 -0.81 0.81
CA THR A 30 10.58 -0.59 1.65
C THR A 30 10.97 0.88 1.70
N TYR A 31 11.09 1.43 2.91
CA TYR A 31 11.67 2.75 3.17
C TYR A 31 13.16 2.65 3.49
N ASN A 32 13.95 3.66 3.07
CA ASN A 32 15.38 3.81 3.40
C ASN A 32 16.22 2.53 3.18
N CYS A 33 15.89 1.77 2.13
CA CYS A 33 16.54 0.52 1.70
C CYS A 33 16.47 -0.69 2.67
N ASN A 34 16.10 -0.53 3.94
CA ASN A 34 16.10 -1.63 4.92
C ASN A 34 14.84 -1.71 5.79
N LYS A 35 13.92 -0.74 5.73
CA LYS A 35 12.68 -0.75 6.52
C LYS A 35 11.52 -1.24 5.69
N GLN A 36 11.30 -2.55 5.71
CA GLN A 36 10.13 -3.15 5.05
C GLN A 36 8.85 -2.78 5.80
N VAL A 37 7.80 -2.42 5.06
CA VAL A 37 6.47 -2.19 5.63
C VAL A 37 5.82 -3.53 5.93
N CYS A 38 5.35 -3.70 7.16
CA CYS A 38 4.62 -4.87 7.62
C CYS A 38 3.26 -4.42 8.17
N ASN A 39 2.18 -5.14 7.81
CA ASN A 39 0.83 -4.79 8.26
C ASN A 39 0.77 -4.65 9.79
N GLY A 40 0.23 -3.53 10.27
CA GLY A 40 0.06 -3.21 11.70
C GLY A 40 1.32 -2.76 12.44
N HIS A 41 2.49 -2.67 11.79
CA HIS A 41 3.70 -2.14 12.42
C HIS A 41 3.81 -0.63 12.25
N GLU A 42 4.09 0.07 13.34
CA GLU A 42 4.26 1.52 13.35
C GLU A 42 5.58 1.94 12.67
N LEU A 43 5.50 3.01 11.88
CA LEU A 43 6.66 3.69 11.31
C LEU A 43 6.61 5.16 11.71
N PHE A 44 7.73 5.68 12.23
CA PHE A 44 7.80 7.09 12.62
C PHE A 44 7.68 8.01 11.41
N PRO A 45 6.93 9.13 11.49
CA PRO A 45 6.79 10.10 10.40
C PRO A 45 8.13 10.59 9.84
N SER A 46 9.14 10.78 10.71
CA SER A 46 10.50 11.18 10.32
C SER A 46 11.21 10.17 9.41
N THR A 47 10.76 8.92 9.38
CA THR A 47 11.38 7.82 8.62
C THR A 47 10.68 7.55 7.28
N VAL A 48 9.54 8.18 7.03
CA VAL A 48 8.71 7.98 5.84
C VAL A 48 8.53 9.27 5.03
N THR A 49 9.43 10.24 5.20
CA THR A 49 9.38 11.54 4.52
C THR A 49 9.68 11.46 3.02
N THR A 50 10.43 10.44 2.59
CA THR A 50 10.74 10.18 1.18
C THR A 50 9.87 9.04 0.64
N LYS A 51 9.60 9.03 -0.67
CA LYS A 51 8.82 7.95 -1.28
C LYS A 51 9.51 6.58 -1.10
N PRO A 52 8.77 5.52 -0.76
CA PRO A 52 9.35 4.19 -0.61
C PRO A 52 9.68 3.55 -1.96
N LYS A 53 10.53 2.52 -1.94
CA LYS A 53 10.66 1.57 -3.05
C LYS A 53 9.48 0.59 -2.99
N VAL A 54 8.73 0.46 -4.08
CA VAL A 54 7.57 -0.45 -4.18
C VAL A 54 7.78 -1.42 -5.32
N GLU A 55 7.99 -2.69 -5.01
CA GLU A 55 8.21 -3.76 -5.98
C GLU A 55 6.94 -4.60 -6.15
N VAL A 56 6.57 -4.90 -7.40
CA VAL A 56 5.38 -5.68 -7.77
C VAL A 56 5.83 -6.99 -8.40
N HIS A 57 5.71 -8.10 -7.67
CA HIS A 57 6.25 -9.41 -8.06
C HIS A 57 5.20 -10.32 -8.74
N GLY A 58 4.30 -9.75 -9.54
CA GLY A 58 3.28 -10.54 -10.24
C GLY A 58 2.85 -9.94 -11.56
N GLY A 59 2.07 -10.72 -12.31
CA GLY A 59 1.72 -10.44 -13.70
C GLY A 59 2.84 -10.79 -14.69
N ASP A 60 2.71 -10.24 -15.89
CA ASP A 60 3.74 -10.24 -16.93
C ASP A 60 4.07 -8.79 -17.33
N MET A 61 5.04 -8.59 -18.22
CA MET A 61 5.40 -7.25 -18.72
C MET A 61 4.32 -6.61 -19.61
N ARG A 62 3.18 -7.28 -19.84
CA ARG A 62 2.03 -6.75 -20.57
C ARG A 62 0.91 -6.29 -19.63
N SER A 63 1.00 -6.66 -18.36
CA SER A 63 0.12 -6.25 -17.30
C SER A 63 0.63 -4.96 -16.68
N PHE A 64 -0.27 -4.01 -16.46
CA PHE A 64 0.04 -2.72 -15.84
C PHE A 64 -0.74 -2.57 -14.54
N PHE A 65 -0.07 -2.06 -13.51
CA PHE A 65 -0.62 -1.92 -12.17
C PHE A 65 -0.67 -0.44 -11.77
N THR A 66 -1.64 -0.13 -10.91
CA THR A 66 -1.77 1.17 -10.25
C THR A 66 -1.51 1.01 -8.76
N LEU A 67 -0.65 1.87 -8.22
CA LEU A 67 -0.37 1.99 -6.79
C LEU A 67 -1.10 3.22 -6.26
N ILE A 68 -1.78 3.05 -5.12
CA ILE A 68 -2.43 4.14 -4.38
C ILE A 68 -1.94 4.05 -2.93
N MET A 69 -1.48 5.18 -2.40
CA MET A 69 -1.16 5.38 -0.99
C MET A 69 -2.08 6.46 -0.42
N THR A 70 -2.82 6.12 0.61
CA THR A 70 -3.92 6.93 1.15
C THR A 70 -3.97 6.81 2.68
N ASP A 71 -4.43 7.86 3.36
CA ASP A 71 -4.66 7.88 4.81
C ASP A 71 -6.18 8.02 5.07
N PRO A 72 -6.84 6.97 5.59
CA PRO A 72 -8.28 6.98 5.85
C PRO A 72 -8.66 7.64 7.18
N ASP A 73 -7.69 8.08 7.99
CA ASP A 73 -7.90 8.50 9.38
C ASP A 73 -7.77 10.02 9.56
N VAL A 74 -7.84 10.82 8.49
CA VAL A 74 -7.60 12.27 8.55
C VAL A 74 -8.88 13.05 8.95
N PRO A 75 -8.81 14.02 9.90
CA PRO A 75 -7.62 14.47 10.66
C PRO A 75 -7.30 13.62 11.90
N GLY A 76 -8.20 12.75 12.32
CA GLY A 76 -7.94 11.75 13.35
C GLY A 76 -8.89 10.56 13.23
N PRO A 77 -8.50 9.37 13.72
CA PRO A 77 -9.24 8.13 13.51
C PRO A 77 -10.61 8.08 14.19
N SER A 78 -10.89 8.99 15.13
CA SER A 78 -12.19 9.07 15.83
C SER A 78 -13.24 9.86 15.06
N ASP A 79 -12.83 10.83 14.23
CA ASP A 79 -13.71 11.63 13.38
C ASP A 79 -13.00 11.95 12.05
N PRO A 80 -12.86 10.96 11.17
CA PRO A 80 -12.06 11.09 9.95
C PRO A 80 -12.87 11.75 8.83
N TYR A 81 -13.38 12.96 9.04
CA TYR A 81 -14.26 13.65 8.07
C TYR A 81 -13.54 14.10 6.78
N LEU A 82 -12.21 14.04 6.72
CA LEU A 82 -11.41 14.29 5.52
C LEU A 82 -10.92 13.00 4.86
N ARG A 83 -11.42 11.84 5.29
CA ARG A 83 -11.06 10.58 4.65
C ARG A 83 -11.51 10.55 3.19
N GLU A 84 -10.70 10.08 2.24
CA GLU A 84 -9.31 9.64 2.39
C GLU A 84 -8.32 10.71 1.91
N HIS A 85 -7.21 10.89 2.63
CA HIS A 85 -6.14 11.79 2.22
C HIS A 85 -5.14 11.07 1.32
N LEU A 86 -5.12 11.46 0.05
CA LEU A 86 -4.26 10.85 -0.95
C LEU A 86 -2.79 11.32 -0.80
N HIS A 87 -1.90 10.38 -0.46
CA HIS A 87 -0.46 10.64 -0.37
C HIS A 87 0.27 10.45 -1.69
N TRP A 88 -0.07 9.41 -2.45
CA TRP A 88 0.65 9.07 -3.68
C TRP A 88 -0.18 8.22 -4.62
N ILE A 89 -0.10 8.50 -5.92
CA ILE A 89 -0.60 7.64 -6.99
C ILE A 89 0.55 7.40 -7.96
N VAL A 90 0.69 6.16 -8.41
CA VAL A 90 1.52 5.80 -9.55
C VAL A 90 0.71 4.89 -10.46
N THR A 91 0.70 5.20 -11.75
CA THR A 91 -0.02 4.44 -12.77
C THR A 91 0.95 3.74 -13.70
N ASP A 92 0.43 2.86 -14.56
CA ASP A 92 1.21 2.20 -15.61
C ASP A 92 2.47 1.46 -15.13
N ILE A 93 2.49 0.92 -13.90
CA ILE A 93 3.64 0.14 -13.41
C ILE A 93 3.65 -1.22 -14.13
N PRO A 94 4.67 -1.55 -14.93
CA PRO A 94 4.73 -2.85 -15.59
C PRO A 94 4.86 -3.99 -14.57
N GLY A 95 4.18 -5.10 -14.78
CA GLY A 95 4.32 -6.29 -13.94
C GLY A 95 5.76 -6.76 -13.81
N THR A 96 6.11 -7.37 -12.68
CA THR A 96 7.46 -7.82 -12.31
C THR A 96 8.50 -6.71 -12.07
N THR A 97 8.10 -5.43 -12.13
CA THR A 97 8.98 -4.27 -11.93
C THR A 97 8.67 -3.54 -10.62
N ASP A 98 8.95 -2.24 -10.56
CA ASP A 98 8.74 -1.39 -9.39
C ASP A 98 8.16 -0.02 -9.78
N ALA A 99 7.67 0.72 -8.80
CA ALA A 99 6.97 2.00 -9.00
C ALA A 99 7.80 3.08 -9.72
N THR A 100 9.12 2.92 -9.88
CA THR A 100 9.93 3.86 -10.67
C THR A 100 9.70 3.76 -12.18
N PHE A 101 9.10 2.66 -12.65
CA PHE A 101 8.74 2.47 -14.07
C PHE A 101 7.33 2.96 -14.41
N GLY A 102 6.54 3.35 -13.41
CA GLY A 102 5.22 3.93 -13.60
C GLY A 102 5.26 5.44 -13.87
N LYS A 103 4.06 6.03 -14.06
CA LYS A 103 3.85 7.46 -14.29
C LYS A 103 3.09 8.11 -13.14
#